data_AF-A0A8J3GBB3-F1
#
_entry.id   AF-A0A8J3GBB3-F1
#
_cell.length_a   1.000
_cell.length_b   1.000
_cell.length_c   1.000
_cell.angle_alpha   90.00
_cell.angle_beta   90.00
_cell.angle_gamma   90.00
#
_symmetry.space_group_name_H-M   'P 1'
#
loop_
_entity.id
_entity.type
_entity.pdbx_description
1 polymer ?
#
loop_
_entity_poly.entity_id
_entity_poly.type
_entity_poly.pdbx_seq_one_letter_code
_entity_poly.pdbx_strand_id
1 'polypeptide(L)'
;MTNQSPTWVFTTAGLAVNLVYYFTMLAAAIFIFISVLRLLNLQPPQLTFGEQFPNRVSIPVDWEKRGDVTLTLPEEFLVSLNPGERKGELQVPIHSTLGLSYTFFILIALIGSVWFFWLLRQIFHHTRADLPFLAENARRISQMGLLIIASSLFSEVYDYVIWSQSKPYIEAMSPGFYSGLSYSLSLNGPWVFGLVLLAVAQVYRRGVELQQENALTV
;
A
#
# COMPACT_ATOMS: atom_id res chain seq x y z
N MET A 1 29.08 -32.72 -17.11
CA MET A 1 28.25 -32.66 -15.89
C MET A 1 27.11 -31.68 -16.18
N THR A 2 25.93 -32.18 -16.51
CA THR A 2 24.73 -31.37 -16.77
C THR A 2 24.23 -30.84 -15.44
N ASN A 3 24.44 -29.55 -15.21
CA ASN A 3 24.00 -28.84 -14.02
C ASN A 3 22.48 -28.66 -14.12
N GLN A 4 21.71 -29.68 -13.73
CA GLN A 4 20.26 -29.57 -13.67
C GLN A 4 19.92 -28.55 -12.59
N SER A 5 19.59 -27.33 -13.00
CA SER A 5 19.03 -26.34 -12.09
C SER A 5 17.83 -26.95 -11.38
N PRO A 6 17.74 -26.83 -10.04
CA PRO A 6 16.71 -27.52 -9.28
C PRO A 6 15.31 -27.03 -9.67
N THR A 7 14.60 -27.80 -10.49
CA THR A 7 13.25 -27.49 -10.99
C THR A 7 12.24 -27.29 -9.85
N TRP A 8 12.50 -27.88 -8.68
CA TRP A 8 11.68 -27.74 -7.48
C TRP A 8 11.57 -26.28 -7.00
N VAL A 9 12.62 -25.47 -7.15
CA VAL A 9 12.64 -24.07 -6.69
C VAL A 9 11.58 -23.24 -7.41
N PHE A 10 11.45 -23.40 -8.74
CA PHE A 10 10.46 -22.68 -9.53
C PHE A 10 9.02 -23.11 -9.18
N THR A 11 8.80 -24.39 -8.94
CA THR A 11 7.49 -24.92 -8.54
C THR A 11 7.09 -24.41 -7.16
N THR A 12 7.99 -24.46 -6.18
CA THR A 12 7.73 -23.96 -4.83
C THR A 12 7.48 -22.45 -4.80
N ALA A 13 8.30 -21.67 -5.53
CA ALA A 13 8.11 -20.23 -5.64
C ALA A 13 6.78 -19.87 -6.32
N GLY A 14 6.42 -20.55 -7.41
CA GLY A 14 5.13 -20.36 -8.08
C GLY A 14 3.92 -20.68 -7.19
N LEU A 15 4.01 -21.73 -6.37
CA LEU A 15 2.97 -22.07 -5.41
C LEU A 15 2.84 -20.99 -4.32
N ALA A 16 3.97 -20.54 -3.76
CA ALA A 16 3.98 -19.46 -2.78
C ALA A 16 3.34 -18.18 -3.32
N VAL A 17 3.71 -17.76 -4.55
CA VAL A 17 3.12 -16.59 -5.22
C VAL A 17 1.61 -16.76 -5.44
N ASN A 18 1.16 -17.94 -5.86
CA ASN A 18 -0.27 -18.22 -5.99
C ASN A 18 -1.01 -18.10 -4.66
N LEU A 19 -0.45 -18.65 -3.58
CA LEU A 19 -1.05 -18.58 -2.25
C LEU A 19 -1.18 -17.13 -1.79
N VAL A 20 -0.12 -16.34 -1.92
CA VAL A 20 -0.12 -14.91 -1.56
C VAL A 20 -1.13 -14.13 -2.40
N TYR A 21 -1.24 -14.43 -3.70
CA TYR A 21 -2.24 -13.80 -4.57
C TYR A 21 -3.68 -14.08 -4.09
N TYR A 22 -4.03 -15.34 -3.83
CA TYR A 22 -5.38 -15.70 -3.37
C TYR A 22 -5.69 -15.13 -1.98
N PHE A 23 -4.70 -15.11 -1.09
CA PHE A 23 -4.83 -14.47 0.21
C PHE A 23 -5.12 -12.97 0.08
N THR A 24 -4.38 -12.27 -0.79
CA THR A 24 -4.58 -10.84 -1.04
C THR A 24 -5.96 -10.56 -1.65
N MET A 25 -6.41 -11.39 -2.59
CA MET A 25 -7.75 -11.31 -3.17
C MET A 25 -8.85 -11.52 -2.11
N LEU A 26 -8.68 -12.50 -1.23
CA LEU A 26 -9.62 -12.76 -0.14
C LEU A 26 -9.67 -11.58 0.84
N ALA A 27 -8.51 -11.04 1.23
CA ALA A 27 -8.42 -9.88 2.11
C ALA A 27 -9.12 -8.65 1.48
N ALA A 28 -8.92 -8.42 0.18
CA ALA A 28 -9.59 -7.35 -0.55
C ALA A 28 -11.11 -7.55 -0.58
N ALA A 29 -11.59 -8.78 -0.84
CA ALA A 29 -13.02 -9.10 -0.85
C ALA A 29 -13.67 -8.89 0.53
N ILE A 30 -13.00 -9.34 1.61
CA ILE A 30 -13.45 -9.13 2.99
C ILE A 30 -13.50 -7.63 3.31
N PHE A 31 -12.46 -6.88 2.94
CA PHE A 31 -12.42 -5.44 3.18
C PHE A 31 -13.54 -4.69 2.46
N ILE A 32 -13.78 -5.02 1.18
CA ILE A 32 -14.89 -4.44 0.41
C ILE A 32 -16.23 -4.78 1.07
N PHE A 33 -16.42 -6.04 1.46
CA PHE A 33 -17.64 -6.48 2.14
C PHE A 33 -17.89 -5.72 3.45
N ILE A 34 -16.87 -5.60 4.31
CA ILE A 34 -16.97 -4.84 5.57
C ILE A 34 -17.23 -3.35 5.30
N SER A 35 -16.57 -2.77 4.30
CA SER A 35 -16.74 -1.36 3.94
C SER A 35 -18.16 -1.07 3.46
N VAL A 36 -18.74 -1.96 2.64
CA VAL A 36 -20.14 -1.86 2.19
C VAL A 36 -21.11 -2.01 3.37
N LEU A 37 -20.89 -2.97 4.28
CA LEU A 37 -21.73 -3.11 5.47
C LEU A 37 -21.71 -1.85 6.33
N ARG A 38 -20.53 -1.29 6.58
CA ARG A 38 -20.33 -0.05 7.34
C ARG A 38 -21.02 1.14 6.66
N LEU A 39 -20.94 1.24 5.33
CA LEU A 39 -21.62 2.29 4.56
C LEU A 39 -23.14 2.17 4.64
N LEU A 40 -23.68 0.95 4.72
CA LEU A 40 -25.12 0.69 4.88
C LEU A 40 -25.59 0.80 6.35
N ASN A 41 -24.73 1.22 7.28
CA ASN A 41 -24.99 1.21 8.73
C ASN A 41 -25.39 -0.17 9.28
N LEU A 42 -25.02 -1.25 8.58
CA LEU A 42 -25.18 -2.61 9.07
C LEU A 42 -23.98 -2.94 9.96
N GLN A 43 -24.24 -3.33 11.21
CA GLN A 43 -23.16 -3.75 12.11
C GLN A 43 -22.51 -5.03 11.56
N PRO A 44 -21.20 -5.00 11.22
CA PRO A 44 -20.51 -6.22 10.85
C PRO A 44 -20.48 -7.17 12.04
N PRO A 45 -20.37 -8.49 11.82
CA PRO A 45 -20.20 -9.45 12.90
C PRO A 45 -19.00 -9.01 13.76
N GLN A 46 -19.23 -8.83 15.05
CA GLN A 46 -18.22 -8.34 16.00
C GLN A 46 -17.13 -9.41 16.14
N LEU A 47 -16.04 -9.28 15.38
CA LEU A 47 -14.79 -9.97 15.67
C LEU A 47 -14.15 -9.19 16.83
N THR A 48 -14.33 -9.69 18.05
CA THR A 48 -13.82 -9.09 19.29
C THR A 48 -12.29 -8.96 19.26
N PHE A 49 -11.81 -7.82 18.77
CA PHE A 49 -10.43 -7.34 18.89
C PHE A 49 -10.46 -5.91 19.43
N GLY A 50 -10.63 -5.78 20.75
CA GLY A 50 -10.59 -4.51 21.48
C GLY A 50 -11.89 -3.68 21.41
N GLU A 51 -12.02 -2.72 22.32
CA GLU A 51 -13.10 -1.73 22.35
C GLU A 51 -13.03 -0.82 21.11
N GLN A 52 -13.62 -1.27 20.00
CA GLN A 52 -13.80 -0.44 18.82
C GLN A 52 -15.15 0.30 18.92
N PHE A 53 -15.11 1.62 18.96
CA PHE A 53 -16.33 2.43 18.83
C PHE A 53 -16.98 2.14 17.46
N PRO A 54 -18.27 1.79 17.41
CA PRO A 54 -18.94 1.46 16.16
C PRO A 54 -18.88 2.65 15.20
N ASN A 55 -18.59 2.39 13.93
CA ASN A 55 -18.61 3.36 12.82
C ASN A 55 -17.50 4.42 12.76
N ARG A 56 -16.36 4.21 13.43
CA ARG A 56 -15.18 5.12 13.33
C ARG A 56 -14.00 4.47 12.59
N VAL A 57 -13.19 5.31 11.96
CA VAL A 57 -11.92 4.97 11.30
C VAL A 57 -10.79 5.65 12.05
N SER A 58 -9.77 4.88 12.46
CA SER A 58 -8.53 5.44 13.00
C SER A 58 -7.62 5.87 11.85
N ILE A 59 -7.38 7.18 11.77
CA ILE A 59 -6.35 7.76 10.90
C ILE A 59 -5.12 7.99 11.78
N PRO A 60 -3.98 7.34 11.50
CA PRO A 60 -2.75 7.60 12.23
C PRO A 60 -2.27 9.03 11.95
N VAL A 61 -1.92 9.75 13.00
CA VAL A 61 -1.37 11.12 12.94
C VAL A 61 -0.10 11.18 13.78
N ASP A 62 0.99 11.65 13.17
CA ASP A 62 2.24 11.89 13.88
C ASP A 62 2.23 13.29 14.51
N TRP A 63 2.65 13.40 15.78
CA TRP A 63 2.65 14.64 16.55
C TRP A 63 4.08 15.05 16.95
N GLU A 64 4.45 16.30 16.70
CA GLU A 64 5.83 16.75 16.89
C GLU A 64 6.17 17.08 18.36
N LYS A 65 5.20 17.52 19.18
CA LYS A 65 5.43 17.98 20.56
C LYS A 65 4.68 17.15 21.61
N ARG A 66 5.45 16.70 22.61
CA ARG A 66 4.97 16.06 23.84
C ARG A 66 4.32 17.13 24.73
N GLY A 67 3.00 17.13 24.80
CA GLY A 67 2.25 17.93 25.75
C GLY A 67 0.94 17.21 26.05
N ASP A 68 0.60 17.11 27.34
CA ASP A 68 -0.71 16.63 27.81
C ASP A 68 -1.79 17.61 27.37
N VAL A 69 -2.19 17.54 26.10
CA VAL A 69 -3.25 18.38 25.56
C VAL A 69 -4.48 17.52 25.39
N THR A 70 -5.40 17.65 26.34
CA THR A 70 -6.78 17.18 26.19
C THR A 70 -7.45 18.09 25.17
N LEU A 71 -7.35 17.75 23.88
CA LEU A 71 -8.04 18.46 22.82
C LEU A 71 -9.55 18.25 23.01
N THR A 72 -10.27 19.33 23.30
CA THR A 72 -11.74 19.32 23.30
C THR A 72 -12.18 19.43 21.84
N LEU A 73 -12.24 18.28 21.17
CA LEU A 73 -12.81 18.21 19.83
C LEU A 73 -14.34 18.32 19.90
N PRO A 74 -15.02 18.77 18.83
CA PRO A 74 -16.46 18.56 18.68
C PRO A 74 -16.77 17.07 18.93
N GLU A 75 -17.90 16.71 19.57
CA GLU A 75 -18.27 15.33 19.98
C GLU A 75 -18.10 14.26 18.87
N GLU A 76 -18.03 14.70 17.62
CA GLU A 76 -17.83 13.89 16.42
C GLU A 76 -16.40 13.34 16.26
N PHE A 77 -15.35 13.97 16.81
CA PHE A 77 -13.96 13.54 16.64
C PHE A 77 -13.37 13.09 17.98
N LEU A 78 -12.88 11.85 18.05
CA LEU A 78 -12.17 11.35 19.22
C LEU A 78 -10.70 11.21 18.87
N VAL A 79 -9.82 11.84 19.63
CA VAL A 79 -8.37 11.65 19.49
C VAL A 79 -7.92 10.75 20.63
N SER A 80 -7.48 9.54 20.29
CA SER A 80 -6.79 8.67 21.23
C SER A 80 -5.30 8.99 21.16
N LEU A 81 -4.81 9.72 22.15
CA LEU A 81 -3.38 9.97 22.31
C LEU A 81 -2.80 8.82 23.13
N ASN A 82 -1.80 8.13 22.59
CA ASN A 82 -1.00 7.23 23.39
C ASN A 82 0.11 8.06 24.08
N PRO A 83 0.07 8.28 25.42
CA PRO A 83 0.98 9.21 26.11
C PRO A 83 2.45 8.79 26.04
N GLY A 84 2.76 7.57 25.58
CA GLY A 84 4.13 7.07 25.40
C GLY A 84 4.75 7.35 24.03
N GLU A 85 3.98 7.57 22.97
CA GLU A 85 4.47 7.59 21.58
C GLU A 85 4.09 8.89 20.87
N ARG A 86 4.93 9.39 19.95
CA ARG A 86 4.63 10.53 19.07
C ARG A 86 3.57 10.21 18.00
N LYS A 87 2.73 9.20 18.23
CA LYS A 87 1.74 8.65 17.33
C LYS A 87 0.39 8.69 18.03
N GLY A 88 -0.57 9.36 17.42
CA GLY A 88 -1.96 9.39 17.91
C GLY A 88 -2.90 8.86 16.83
N GLU A 89 -4.06 8.38 17.25
CA GLU A 89 -5.12 7.96 16.32
C GLU A 89 -6.25 8.99 16.35
N LEU A 90 -6.51 9.61 15.20
CA LEU A 90 -7.70 10.42 15.00
C LEU A 90 -8.84 9.49 14.58
N GLN A 91 -9.82 9.31 15.45
CA GLN A 91 -11.02 8.52 15.16
C GLN A 91 -12.10 9.40 14.55
N VAL A 92 -12.26 9.31 13.23
CA VAL A 92 -13.29 10.01 12.46
C VAL A 92 -14.47 9.09 12.13
N PRO A 93 -15.71 9.59 12.10
CA PRO A 93 -16.85 8.81 11.64
C PRO A 93 -16.67 8.44 10.16
N ILE A 94 -17.05 7.21 9.78
CA ILE A 94 -16.87 6.69 8.41
C ILE A 94 -17.58 7.55 7.36
N HIS A 95 -18.73 8.13 7.72
CA HIS A 95 -19.54 8.99 6.84
C HIS A 95 -18.97 10.41 6.69
N SER A 96 -17.93 10.77 7.44
CA SER A 96 -17.23 12.04 7.21
C SER A 96 -16.45 12.00 5.90
N THR A 97 -16.20 13.17 5.32
CA THR A 97 -15.33 13.34 4.15
C THR A 97 -13.95 12.70 4.35
N LEU A 98 -13.39 12.80 5.55
CA LEU A 98 -12.14 12.17 5.96
C LEU A 98 -12.24 10.63 5.95
N GLY A 99 -13.28 10.06 6.56
CA GLY A 99 -13.51 8.61 6.59
C GLY A 99 -13.71 8.00 5.19
N LEU A 100 -14.46 8.68 4.33
CA LEU A 100 -14.65 8.27 2.93
C LEU A 100 -13.34 8.36 2.14
N SER A 101 -12.55 9.42 2.32
CA SER A 101 -11.25 9.57 1.64
C SER A 101 -10.26 8.47 2.03
N TYR A 102 -10.21 8.10 3.31
CA TYR A 102 -9.37 7.01 3.81
C TYR A 102 -9.82 5.64 3.26
N THR A 103 -11.13 5.38 3.26
CA THR A 103 -11.68 4.13 2.70
C THR A 103 -11.36 4.00 1.21
N PHE A 104 -11.50 5.10 0.46
CA PHE A 104 -11.15 5.17 -0.96
C PHE A 104 -9.65 4.95 -1.19
N PHE A 105 -8.79 5.54 -0.36
CA PHE A 105 -7.35 5.35 -0.42
C PHE A 105 -6.97 3.88 -0.20
N ILE A 106 -7.52 3.21 0.83
CA ILE A 106 -7.28 1.78 1.05
C ILE A 106 -7.76 0.94 -0.13
N LEU A 107 -8.91 1.28 -0.72
CA LEU A 107 -9.43 0.56 -1.88
C LEU A 107 -8.47 0.64 -3.07
N ILE A 108 -7.92 1.82 -3.37
CA ILE A 108 -6.91 2.00 -4.43
C ILE A 108 -5.65 1.19 -4.10
N ALA A 109 -5.17 1.26 -2.85
CA ALA A 109 -3.99 0.51 -2.43
C ALA A 109 -4.19 -1.01 -2.56
N LEU A 110 -5.37 -1.52 -2.20
CA LEU A 110 -5.74 -2.94 -2.35
C LEU A 110 -5.78 -3.36 -3.82
N ILE A 111 -6.40 -2.56 -4.70
CA ILE A 111 -6.44 -2.82 -6.15
C ILE A 111 -5.02 -2.87 -6.71
N GLY A 112 -4.16 -1.91 -6.33
CA GLY A 112 -2.76 -1.89 -6.72
C GLY A 112 -2.00 -3.13 -6.25
N SER A 113 -2.23 -3.59 -5.02
CA SER A 113 -1.63 -4.80 -4.46
C SER A 113 -2.07 -6.07 -5.22
N VAL A 114 -3.37 -6.22 -5.49
CA VAL A 114 -3.90 -7.32 -6.29
C VAL A 114 -3.27 -7.34 -7.68
N TRP A 115 -3.16 -6.17 -8.34
CA TRP A 115 -2.53 -6.05 -9.65
C TRP A 115 -1.04 -6.43 -9.59
N PHE A 116 -0.31 -5.97 -8.58
CA PHE A 116 1.09 -6.33 -8.38
C PHE A 116 1.29 -7.85 -8.26
N PHE A 117 0.52 -8.52 -7.41
CA PHE A 117 0.62 -9.98 -7.26
C PHE A 117 0.13 -10.75 -8.49
N TRP A 118 -0.84 -10.19 -9.24
CA TRP A 118 -1.26 -10.76 -10.51
C TRP A 118 -0.14 -10.72 -11.56
N LEU A 119 0.59 -9.60 -11.68
CA LEU A 119 1.76 -9.50 -12.57
C LEU A 119 2.85 -10.49 -12.17
N LEU A 120 3.14 -10.58 -10.87
CA LEU A 120 4.13 -11.53 -10.34
C LEU A 120 3.73 -12.97 -10.67
N ARG A 121 2.46 -13.33 -10.43
CA ARG A 121 1.91 -14.65 -10.79
C ARG A 121 2.07 -14.94 -12.28
N GLN A 122 1.80 -13.96 -13.14
CA GLN A 122 1.96 -14.15 -14.58
C GLN A 122 3.41 -14.41 -14.98
N ILE A 123 4.38 -13.73 -14.36
CA ILE A 123 5.81 -13.98 -14.61
C ILE A 123 6.16 -15.44 -14.30
N PHE A 124 5.77 -15.96 -13.13
CA PHE A 124 6.03 -17.35 -12.77
C PHE A 124 5.29 -18.36 -13.65
N HIS A 125 4.07 -18.03 -14.11
CA HIS A 125 3.31 -18.93 -14.99
C HIS A 125 3.92 -19.03 -16.40
N HIS A 126 4.51 -17.96 -16.92
CA HIS A 126 5.06 -17.93 -18.28
C HIS A 126 6.54 -18.29 -18.34
N THR A 127 7.27 -18.15 -17.23
CA THR A 127 8.69 -18.51 -17.17
C THR A 127 8.82 -20.03 -17.12
N ARG A 128 9.19 -20.64 -18.26
CA ARG A 128 9.58 -22.06 -18.35
C ARG A 128 11.11 -22.14 -18.36
N ALA A 129 11.65 -23.25 -17.85
CA ALA A 129 13.10 -23.49 -17.79
C ALA A 129 13.79 -23.33 -19.16
N ASP A 130 13.07 -23.60 -20.25
CA ASP A 130 13.61 -23.58 -21.61
C ASP A 130 13.63 -22.18 -22.26
N LEU A 131 12.88 -21.21 -21.73
CA LEU A 131 12.76 -19.85 -22.26
C LEU A 131 12.79 -18.82 -21.11
N PRO A 132 13.98 -18.59 -20.51
CA PRO A 132 14.10 -17.73 -19.33
C PRO A 132 13.87 -16.24 -19.62
N PHE A 133 13.99 -15.81 -20.88
CA PHE A 133 13.86 -14.41 -21.29
C PHE A 133 12.69 -14.21 -22.26
N LEU A 134 11.55 -13.76 -21.73
CA LEU A 134 10.37 -13.36 -22.53
C LEU A 134 10.17 -11.85 -22.46
N ALA A 135 10.08 -11.18 -23.61
CA ALA A 135 9.87 -9.73 -23.69
C ALA A 135 8.66 -9.26 -22.86
N GLU A 136 7.63 -10.09 -22.76
CA GLU A 136 6.43 -9.86 -21.93
C GLU A 136 6.76 -9.75 -20.44
N ASN A 137 7.67 -10.59 -19.93
CA ASN A 137 8.11 -10.52 -18.53
C ASN A 137 8.86 -9.23 -18.25
N ALA A 138 9.65 -8.72 -19.20
CA ALA A 138 10.31 -7.42 -19.08
C ALA A 138 9.28 -6.28 -18.92
N ARG A 139 8.20 -6.32 -19.70
CA ARG A 139 7.09 -5.35 -19.58
C ARG A 139 6.37 -5.47 -18.23
N ARG A 140 6.13 -6.69 -17.75
CA ARG A 140 5.50 -6.94 -16.44
C ARG A 140 6.37 -6.41 -15.28
N ILE A 141 7.68 -6.66 -15.31
CA ILE A 141 8.63 -6.13 -14.29
C ILE A 141 8.62 -4.59 -14.33
N SER A 142 8.59 -3.98 -15.52
CA SER A 142 8.49 -2.52 -15.66
C SER A 142 7.20 -1.97 -15.04
N GLN A 143 6.06 -2.63 -15.33
CA GLN A 143 4.76 -2.27 -14.73
C GLN A 143 4.79 -2.39 -13.21
N MET A 144 5.41 -3.44 -12.66
CA MET A 144 5.58 -3.59 -11.21
C MET A 144 6.43 -2.46 -10.61
N GLY A 145 7.53 -2.08 -11.26
CA GLY A 145 8.36 -0.95 -10.83
C GLY A 145 7.58 0.36 -10.82
N LEU A 146 6.82 0.65 -11.88
CA LEU A 146 5.94 1.82 -11.95
C LEU A 146 4.86 1.80 -10.87
N LEU A 147 4.25 0.64 -10.58
CA LEU A 147 3.24 0.53 -9.52
C LEU A 147 3.79 0.91 -8.15
N ILE A 148 5.02 0.52 -7.82
CA ILE A 148 5.65 0.85 -6.53
C ILE A 148 6.00 2.33 -6.42
N ILE A 149 6.48 2.93 -7.52
CA ILE A 149 6.74 4.38 -7.55
C ILE A 149 5.43 5.15 -7.44
N ALA A 150 4.41 4.74 -8.19
CA ALA A 150 3.09 5.35 -8.16
C ALA A 150 2.43 5.23 -6.78
N SER A 151 2.54 4.07 -6.11
CA SER A 151 2.00 3.90 -4.76
C SER A 151 2.73 4.75 -3.73
N SER A 152 4.05 4.88 -3.85
CA SER A 152 4.85 5.75 -2.96
C SER A 152 4.43 7.22 -3.14
N LEU A 153 4.33 7.69 -4.39
CA LEU A 153 3.88 9.05 -4.68
C LEU A 153 2.44 9.28 -4.21
N PHE A 154 1.57 8.29 -4.41
CA PHE A 154 0.19 8.37 -3.98
C PHE A 154 0.05 8.44 -2.45
N SER A 155 0.91 7.75 -1.69
CA SER A 155 0.98 7.86 -0.24
C SER A 155 1.34 9.26 0.22
N GLU A 156 2.39 9.86 -0.37
CA GLU A 156 2.80 11.23 -0.02
C GLU A 156 1.71 12.26 -0.36
N VAL A 157 1.05 12.11 -1.51
CA VAL A 157 -0.09 12.96 -1.88
C VAL A 157 -1.24 12.79 -0.89
N TYR A 158 -1.51 11.56 -0.44
CA TYR A 158 -2.55 11.29 0.54
C TYR A 158 -2.25 11.93 1.89
N ASP A 159 -1.02 11.78 2.40
CA ASP A 159 -0.59 12.38 3.66
C ASP A 159 -0.68 13.90 3.59
N TYR A 160 -0.30 14.50 2.47
CA TYR A 160 -0.50 15.92 2.21
C TYR A 160 -1.98 16.34 2.18
N VAL A 161 -2.86 15.55 1.57
CA VAL A 161 -4.31 15.84 1.53
C VAL A 161 -4.91 15.76 2.93
N ILE A 162 -4.59 14.73 3.72
CA ILE A 162 -5.07 14.58 5.10
C ILE A 162 -4.53 15.71 5.98
N TRP A 163 -3.26 16.07 5.81
CA TRP A 163 -2.68 17.24 6.44
C TRP A 163 -3.47 18.51 6.10
N SER A 164 -3.68 18.79 4.81
CA SER A 164 -4.39 19.99 4.36
C SER A 164 -5.84 20.04 4.86
N GLN A 165 -6.52 18.90 4.98
CA GLN A 165 -7.89 18.84 5.49
C GLN A 165 -7.97 18.95 7.01
N SER A 166 -7.00 18.42 7.74
CA SER A 166 -6.95 18.49 9.21
C SER A 166 -6.45 19.86 9.70
N LYS A 167 -5.63 20.54 8.88
CA LYS A 167 -5.08 21.89 9.12
C LYS A 167 -6.09 22.89 9.72
N PRO A 168 -7.25 23.20 9.11
CA PRO A 168 -8.23 24.17 9.64
C PRO A 168 -8.79 23.82 11.02
N TYR A 169 -8.99 22.53 11.30
CA TYR A 169 -9.47 22.07 12.61
C TYR A 169 -8.42 22.24 13.70
N ILE A 170 -7.14 22.06 13.34
CA ILE A 170 -6.00 22.27 14.24
C ILE A 170 -5.78 23.78 14.50
N GLU A 171 -5.92 24.66 13.50
CA GLU A 171 -5.78 26.12 13.70
C GLU A 171 -6.83 26.67 14.66
N ALA A 172 -8.06 26.15 14.58
CA ALA A 172 -9.18 26.58 15.42
C ALA A 172 -9.04 26.17 16.89
N MET A 173 -8.26 25.10 17.20
CA MET A 173 -8.17 24.54 18.56
C MET A 173 -7.07 25.16 19.43
N SER A 174 -5.96 25.66 18.86
CA SER A 174 -4.90 26.28 19.66
C SER A 174 -3.97 27.18 18.84
N PRO A 175 -4.01 28.52 19.04
CA PRO A 175 -3.16 29.47 18.32
C PRO A 175 -1.66 29.32 18.58
N GLY A 176 -1.23 28.50 19.56
CA GLY A 176 0.18 28.29 19.90
C GLY A 176 0.81 26.99 19.38
N PHE A 177 -0.01 26.05 18.90
CA PHE A 177 0.43 24.70 18.49
C PHE A 177 1.11 24.69 17.10
N TYR A 178 0.85 25.74 16.31
CA TYR A 178 1.29 25.91 14.92
C TYR A 178 2.81 26.00 14.72
N SER A 179 3.55 26.40 15.74
CA SER A 179 4.98 26.73 15.62
C SER A 179 5.91 25.52 15.42
N GLY A 180 5.39 24.29 15.44
CA GLY A 180 6.19 23.08 15.25
C GLY A 180 5.34 21.92 14.73
N LEU A 181 4.52 22.18 13.71
CA LEU A 181 3.76 21.16 13.00
C LEU A 181 4.26 21.19 11.56
N SER A 182 5.37 20.48 11.33
CA SER A 182 6.03 20.41 10.03
C SER A 182 5.67 19.11 9.30
N TYR A 183 5.21 19.22 8.05
CA TYR A 183 5.08 18.07 7.17
C TYR A 183 6.50 17.63 6.77
N SER A 184 7.02 16.58 7.43
CA SER A 184 8.29 15.98 7.03
C SER A 184 8.02 15.01 5.88
N LEU A 185 8.31 15.43 4.65
CA LEU A 185 8.33 14.55 3.48
C LEU A 185 9.41 13.48 3.71
N SER A 186 9.00 12.28 4.10
CA SER A 186 9.95 11.20 4.38
C SER A 186 10.29 10.48 3.07
N LEU A 187 11.35 10.93 2.40
CA LEU A 187 11.88 10.30 1.18
C LEU A 187 12.45 8.86 1.42
N ASN A 188 12.18 8.22 2.55
CA ASN A 188 12.62 6.87 2.89
C ASN A 188 11.64 5.77 2.43
N GLY A 189 10.70 6.10 1.55
CA GLY A 189 9.71 5.15 1.03
C GLY A 189 10.28 4.09 0.08
N PRO A 190 9.47 3.09 -0.31
CA PRO A 190 9.87 1.97 -1.17
C PRO A 190 10.11 2.37 -2.65
N TRP A 191 10.10 3.66 -2.99
CA TRP A 191 10.32 4.17 -4.35
C TRP A 191 11.65 3.72 -4.96
N VAL A 192 12.70 3.58 -4.14
CA VAL A 192 14.02 3.08 -4.58
C VAL A 192 13.89 1.66 -5.15
N PHE A 193 13.11 0.81 -4.49
CA PHE A 193 12.88 -0.56 -4.98
C PHE A 193 12.11 -0.55 -6.31
N GLY A 194 11.17 0.39 -6.49
CA GLY A 194 10.51 0.61 -7.78
C GLY A 194 11.50 1.00 -8.89
N LEU A 195 12.46 1.88 -8.62
CA LEU A 195 13.52 2.24 -9.58
C LEU A 195 14.44 1.06 -9.90
N VAL A 196 14.80 0.26 -8.90
CA VAL A 196 15.59 -0.95 -9.10
C VAL A 196 14.85 -1.93 -10.02
N LEU A 197 13.54 -2.13 -9.82
CA LEU A 197 12.74 -2.98 -10.73
C LEU A 197 12.73 -2.43 -12.16
N LEU A 198 12.63 -1.12 -12.35
CA LEU A 198 12.74 -0.52 -13.69
C LEU A 198 14.11 -0.76 -14.32
N ALA A 199 15.19 -0.62 -13.55
CA ALA A 199 16.54 -0.93 -14.04
C ALA A 199 16.66 -2.41 -14.44
N VAL A 200 16.14 -3.33 -13.61
CA VAL A 200 16.08 -4.76 -13.91
C VAL A 200 15.27 -5.02 -15.19
N ALA A 201 14.13 -4.34 -15.37
CA ALA A 201 13.34 -4.47 -16.58
C ALA A 201 14.11 -4.06 -17.85
N GLN A 202 14.92 -3.00 -17.78
CA GLN A 202 15.76 -2.56 -18.92
C GLN A 202 16.87 -3.57 -19.21
N VAL A 203 17.57 -4.06 -18.18
CA VAL A 203 18.59 -5.11 -18.34
C VAL A 203 17.97 -6.37 -18.95
N TYR A 204 16.77 -6.74 -18.51
CA TYR A 204 16.05 -7.89 -19.03
C TYR A 204 15.67 -7.71 -20.51
N ARG A 205 15.20 -6.52 -20.92
CA ARG A 205 14.94 -6.21 -22.34
C ARG A 205 16.20 -6.37 -23.19
N ARG A 206 17.33 -5.85 -22.71
CA ARG A 206 18.61 -5.98 -23.43
C ARG A 206 19.06 -7.44 -23.52
N GLY A 207 18.83 -8.24 -22.47
CA GLY A 207 19.08 -9.68 -22.49
C GLY A 207 18.26 -10.43 -23.54
N VAL A 208 16.98 -10.08 -23.70
CA VAL A 208 16.11 -10.66 -24.75
C VAL A 208 16.64 -10.31 -26.15
N GLU A 209 17.02 -9.06 -26.39
CA GLU A 209 17.58 -8.62 -27.69
C GLU A 209 18.85 -9.40 -28.05
N LEU A 210 19.79 -9.55 -27.11
CA LEU A 210 21.03 -10.30 -27.32
C LEU A 210 20.78 -11.79 -27.59
N GLN A 211 19.76 -12.37 -26.97
CA GLN A 211 19.39 -13.77 -27.23
C GLN A 211 18.81 -13.94 -28.64
N GLN A 212 18.01 -12.96 -29.11
CA GLN A 212 17.46 -12.97 -30.46
C GLN A 212 18.56 -12.79 -31.52
N GLU A 213 19.51 -11.88 -31.31
CA GLU A 213 20.65 -11.67 -32.22
C GLU A 213 21.51 -12.93 -32.35
N ASN A 214 21.82 -13.60 -31.23
CA ASN A 214 22.59 -14.84 -31.26
C ASN A 214 21.84 -15.98 -31.96
N ALA A 215 20.51 -16.06 -31.83
CA ALA A 215 19.71 -17.09 -32.49
C ALA A 215 19.67 -16.95 -34.02
N LEU A 216 19.96 -15.76 -34.57
CA LEU A 216 19.97 -15.49 -36.02
C LEU A 216 21.36 -15.65 -36.66
N THR A 217 22.40 -15.83 -35.86
CA THR A 217 23.80 -15.92 -36.33
C THR A 217 24.32 -17.36 -36.38
N VAL A 218 23.53 -18.33 -35.91
CA VAL A 218 23.85 -19.78 -35.92
C VAL A 218 23.20 -20.48 -37.11
#